data_AF-A0A397IR98-F1
#
_entry.id   AF-A0A397IR98-F1
#
_cell.length_a   1.000
_cell.length_b   1.000
_cell.length_c   1.000
_cell.angle_alpha   90.00
_cell.angle_beta   90.00
_cell.angle_gamma   90.00
#
_symmetry.space_group_name_H-M   'P 1'
#
loop_
_entity.id
_entity.type
_entity.pdbx_description
1 polymer ?
#
loop_
_entity_poly.entity_id
_entity_poly.type
_entity_poly.pdbx_seq_one_letter_code
_entity_poly.pdbx_strand_id
1 'polypeptide(L)'
;MIFVVDDLLNKNLSEVYLKWNEMYLLSRQKTFKESDLKNFQEAIEKWINLFIKLFGQFSNFDFKLPKLHSWVHHIVDTIREFGAINGYTTETYEVLHKIYVKIPYCLSNKKDVEEQMMKTIWRKAIIKQNDFKKKFKTPLKFNYSSKLFEFDISEAFEFIDKYKNETNLDEKMIKGLDHFIQSLDLYFDLLKISTAQGCHIKIYRSITLENRAILRTTNMFHKRLWFSNISVTMNDEELFEYQSDNGICYTQTLLITEVFLKKEKSLHLALVQWYDFISKRTPFVYGCPLLKLTEVYNFIEIEAIEDIVHIVP
;
A
#
# COMPACT_ATOMS: atom_id res chain seq x y z
N MET A 1 -16.35 11.32 17.81
CA MET A 1 -16.99 12.56 18.31
C MET A 1 -17.43 12.27 19.73
N ILE A 2 -16.80 12.89 20.72
CA ILE A 2 -17.13 12.71 22.15
C ILE A 2 -18.02 13.90 22.51
N PHE A 3 -19.29 13.64 22.83
CA PHE A 3 -20.18 14.65 23.38
C PHE A 3 -19.97 14.68 24.89
N VAL A 4 -19.37 15.76 25.40
CA VAL A 4 -19.40 16.07 26.83
C VAL A 4 -20.66 16.88 27.07
N VAL A 5 -21.64 16.27 27.73
CA VAL A 5 -22.88 16.92 28.17
C VAL A 5 -22.94 16.74 29.67
N ASP A 6 -22.55 17.77 30.42
CA ASP A 6 -22.29 17.72 31.87
C ASP A 6 -23.53 17.47 32.74
N ASP A 7 -24.75 17.40 32.17
CA ASP A 7 -26.00 17.21 32.92
C ASP A 7 -26.91 16.06 32.43
N LEU A 8 -26.43 15.19 31.52
CA LEU A 8 -27.21 13.99 31.16
C LEU A 8 -26.92 12.86 32.15
N LEU A 9 -27.92 12.45 32.94
CA LEU A 9 -27.89 11.24 33.78
C LEU A 9 -27.19 10.09 33.02
N ASN A 10 -25.96 9.78 33.41
CA ASN A 10 -25.00 8.92 32.70
C ASN A 10 -25.63 7.55 32.32
N LYS A 11 -26.56 7.07 33.14
CA LYS A 11 -27.32 5.83 32.92
C LYS A 11 -28.24 5.89 31.68
N ASN A 12 -28.98 6.97 31.48
CA ASN A 12 -29.92 7.08 30.36
C ASN A 12 -29.20 7.23 29.02
N LEU A 13 -28.08 7.97 28.99
CA LEU A 13 -27.24 8.08 27.79
C LEU A 13 -26.66 6.72 27.40
N SER A 14 -26.15 5.98 28.40
CA SER A 14 -25.60 4.65 28.19
C SER A 14 -26.64 3.68 27.62
N GLU A 15 -27.90 3.79 28.07
CA GLU A 15 -29.00 2.97 27.57
C GLU A 15 -29.35 3.26 26.11
N VAL A 16 -29.42 4.54 25.71
CA VAL A 16 -29.62 4.91 24.30
C VAL A 16 -28.47 4.42 23.42
N TYR A 17 -27.24 4.49 23.91
CA TYR A 17 -26.07 3.99 23.19
C TYR A 17 -26.07 2.46 23.06
N LEU A 18 -26.44 1.74 24.13
CA LEU A 18 -26.59 0.27 24.09
C LEU A 18 -27.65 -0.16 23.08
N LYS A 19 -28.82 0.49 23.10
CA LYS A 19 -29.91 0.21 22.15
C LYS A 19 -29.52 0.55 20.71
N TRP A 20 -28.73 1.60 20.51
CA TRP A 20 -28.15 1.90 19.20
C TRP A 20 -27.23 0.76 18.73
N ASN A 21 -26.35 0.26 19.60
CA ASN A 21 -25.44 -0.83 19.24
C ASN A 21 -26.19 -2.13 18.95
N GLU A 22 -27.22 -2.48 19.72
CA GLU A 22 -28.08 -3.62 19.44
C GLU A 22 -28.71 -3.49 18.04
N MET A 23 -29.32 -2.35 17.75
CA MET A 23 -29.90 -2.05 16.43
C MET A 23 -28.84 -2.09 15.32
N TYR A 24 -27.66 -1.51 15.54
CA TYR A 24 -26.56 -1.53 14.57
C TYR A 24 -26.05 -2.94 14.29
N LEU A 25 -26.00 -3.82 15.29
CA LEU A 25 -25.62 -5.22 15.07
C LEU A 25 -26.66 -5.96 14.22
N LEU A 26 -27.95 -5.70 14.42
CA LEU A 26 -29.02 -6.23 13.57
C LEU A 26 -28.89 -5.73 12.13
N SER A 27 -28.53 -4.46 11.94
CA SER A 27 -28.40 -3.85 10.62
C SER A 27 -27.24 -4.43 9.78
N ARG A 28 -26.29 -5.14 10.41
CA ARG A 28 -25.10 -5.72 9.75
C ARG A 28 -25.29 -7.14 9.23
N GLN A 29 -26.48 -7.71 9.37
CA GLN A 29 -26.77 -9.05 8.85
C GLN A 29 -26.55 -9.10 7.32
N LYS A 30 -26.02 -10.23 6.83
CA LYS A 30 -25.77 -10.42 5.39
C LYS A 30 -27.07 -10.66 4.61
N THR A 31 -28.07 -11.24 5.26
CA THR A 31 -29.38 -11.57 4.69
C THR A 31 -30.44 -11.33 5.74
N PHE A 32 -31.61 -10.82 5.33
CA PHE A 32 -32.73 -10.53 6.21
C PHE A 32 -33.91 -11.42 5.85
N LYS A 33 -34.56 -12.02 6.86
CA LYS A 33 -35.92 -12.59 6.74
C LYS A 33 -36.95 -11.56 7.18
N GLU A 34 -38.21 -11.76 6.85
CA GLU A 34 -39.28 -10.84 7.28
C GLU A 34 -39.40 -10.74 8.82
N SER A 35 -39.11 -11.82 9.53
CA SER A 35 -39.02 -11.81 11.00
C SER A 35 -37.90 -10.90 11.51
N ASP A 36 -36.77 -10.85 10.81
CA ASP A 36 -35.62 -10.04 11.18
C ASP A 36 -35.90 -8.56 10.91
N LEU A 37 -36.59 -8.25 9.81
CA LEU A 37 -37.07 -6.90 9.49
C LEU A 37 -38.05 -6.39 10.53
N LYS A 38 -38.98 -7.24 11.00
CA LYS A 38 -39.90 -6.89 12.08
C LYS A 38 -39.15 -6.59 13.38
N ASN A 39 -38.22 -7.45 13.77
CA ASN A 39 -37.38 -7.23 14.95
C ASN A 39 -36.55 -5.94 14.83
N PHE A 40 -36.05 -5.63 13.63
CA PHE A 40 -35.27 -4.43 13.37
C PHE A 40 -36.13 -3.16 13.46
N GLN A 41 -37.34 -3.18 12.90
CA GLN A 41 -38.31 -2.08 13.04
C GLN A 41 -38.66 -1.82 14.51
N GLU A 42 -38.92 -2.88 15.28
CA GLU A 42 -39.19 -2.75 16.72
C GLU A 42 -37.99 -2.18 17.50
N ALA A 43 -36.77 -2.51 17.09
CA ALA A 43 -35.55 -1.95 17.68
C ALA A 43 -35.40 -0.45 17.35
N ILE A 44 -35.70 -0.04 16.12
CA ILE A 44 -35.72 1.37 15.69
C ILE A 44 -36.74 2.16 16.51
N GLU A 45 -37.95 1.65 16.67
CA GLU A 45 -39.03 2.32 17.43
C GLU A 45 -38.69 2.45 18.92
N LYS A 46 -38.12 1.41 19.53
CA LYS A 46 -37.67 1.47 20.93
C LYS A 46 -36.54 2.49 21.09
N TRP A 47 -35.60 2.51 20.16
CA TRP A 47 -34.47 3.45 20.21
C TRP A 47 -34.90 4.89 19.99
N ILE A 48 -35.75 5.18 18.99
CA ILE A 48 -36.16 6.55 18.67
C ILE A 48 -36.98 7.18 19.80
N ASN A 49 -37.82 6.39 20.48
CA ASN A 49 -38.60 6.85 21.63
C ASN A 49 -37.69 7.28 22.79
N LEU A 50 -36.64 6.49 23.08
CA LEU A 50 -35.64 6.85 24.10
C LEU A 50 -34.80 8.06 23.66
N PHE A 51 -34.39 8.10 22.39
CA PHE A 51 -33.60 9.18 21.82
C PHE A 51 -34.35 10.52 21.90
N ILE A 52 -35.61 10.58 21.46
CA ILE A 52 -36.45 11.78 21.53
C ILE A 52 -36.67 12.20 22.99
N LYS A 53 -36.94 11.25 23.89
CA LYS A 53 -37.14 11.56 25.33
C LYS A 53 -35.92 12.22 25.96
N LEU A 54 -34.70 11.79 25.61
CA LEU A 54 -33.48 12.34 26.20
C LEU A 54 -33.01 13.62 25.52
N PHE A 55 -33.06 13.67 24.19
CA PHE A 55 -32.49 14.77 23.44
C PHE A 55 -33.52 15.84 23.08
N GLY A 56 -34.81 15.60 23.28
CA GLY A 56 -35.90 16.48 22.82
C GLY A 56 -35.79 17.88 23.39
N GLN A 57 -35.35 18.00 24.63
CA GLN A 57 -35.11 19.30 25.29
C GLN A 57 -33.96 20.12 24.68
N PHE A 58 -33.05 19.49 23.93
CA PHE A 58 -31.92 20.15 23.28
C PHE A 58 -32.14 20.40 21.79
N SER A 59 -33.26 19.95 21.23
CA SER A 59 -33.54 20.02 19.79
C SER A 59 -34.43 21.21 19.47
N ASN A 60 -33.83 22.31 19.02
CA ASN A 60 -34.56 23.51 18.60
C ASN A 60 -35.31 23.34 17.25
N PHE A 61 -35.15 22.19 16.57
CA PHE A 61 -35.59 21.96 15.18
C PHE A 61 -36.34 20.64 14.98
N ASP A 62 -36.99 20.10 16.01
CA ASP A 62 -37.77 18.84 15.96
C ASP A 62 -37.02 17.66 15.35
N PHE A 63 -35.68 17.62 15.49
CA PHE A 63 -34.83 16.58 14.90
C PHE A 63 -35.01 16.38 13.39
N LYS A 64 -35.13 17.47 12.62
CA LYS A 64 -35.11 17.45 11.14
C LYS A 64 -33.74 17.06 10.57
N LEU A 65 -33.31 15.84 10.83
CA LEU A 65 -32.08 15.24 10.36
C LEU A 65 -32.42 14.26 9.22
N PRO A 66 -32.09 14.56 7.95
CA PRO A 66 -32.45 13.70 6.82
C PRO A 66 -31.98 12.25 6.98
N LYS A 67 -30.79 12.06 7.58
CA LYS A 67 -30.24 10.72 7.86
C LYS A 67 -31.06 9.96 8.90
N LEU A 68 -31.52 10.65 9.96
CA LEU A 68 -32.38 10.05 10.99
C LEU A 68 -33.74 9.69 10.40
N HIS A 69 -34.32 10.59 9.62
CA HIS A 69 -35.60 10.37 8.94
C HIS A 69 -35.53 9.16 7.98
N SER A 70 -34.50 9.09 7.14
CA SER A 70 -34.25 7.95 6.27
C SER A 70 -34.06 6.65 7.06
N TRP A 71 -33.31 6.70 8.16
CA TRP A 71 -33.09 5.53 9.01
C TRP A 71 -34.37 5.05 9.69
N VAL A 72 -35.24 5.95 10.16
CA VAL A 72 -36.45 5.57 10.89
C VAL A 72 -37.56 5.10 9.95
N HIS A 73 -37.74 5.75 8.80
CA HIS A 73 -38.91 5.52 7.96
C HIS A 73 -38.65 4.67 6.73
N HIS A 74 -37.43 4.69 6.19
CA HIS A 74 -37.17 4.11 4.87
C HIS A 74 -36.21 2.93 4.90
N ILE A 75 -35.45 2.73 6.00
CA ILE A 75 -34.40 1.71 6.01
C ILE A 75 -34.94 0.29 5.84
N VAL A 76 -36.07 -0.04 6.47
CA VAL A 76 -36.66 -1.38 6.39
C VAL A 76 -37.18 -1.67 4.99
N ASP A 77 -37.86 -0.70 4.37
CA ASP A 77 -38.33 -0.80 2.99
C ASP A 77 -37.15 -0.89 2.02
N THR A 78 -36.10 -0.08 2.25
CA THR A 78 -34.86 -0.14 1.46
C THR A 78 -34.20 -1.52 1.55
N ILE A 79 -34.15 -2.13 2.73
CA ILE A 79 -33.59 -3.49 2.89
C ILE A 79 -34.47 -4.53 2.19
N ARG A 80 -35.79 -4.34 2.22
CA ARG A 80 -36.74 -5.25 1.53
C ARG A 80 -36.56 -5.19 0.01
N GLU A 81 -36.33 -4.02 -0.56
CA GLU A 81 -36.18 -3.81 -2.00
C GLU A 81 -34.77 -4.13 -2.52
N PHE A 82 -33.73 -3.67 -1.82
CA PHE A 82 -32.33 -3.71 -2.31
C PHE A 82 -31.44 -4.71 -1.56
N GLY A 83 -31.96 -5.36 -0.51
CA GLY A 83 -31.20 -6.30 0.30
C GLY A 83 -30.38 -5.63 1.42
N ALA A 84 -29.39 -6.36 1.94
CA ALA A 84 -28.65 -5.91 3.12
C ALA A 84 -27.94 -4.55 2.92
N ILE A 85 -27.92 -3.73 3.99
CA ILE A 85 -27.36 -2.37 3.99
C ILE A 85 -25.90 -2.33 3.50
N ASN A 86 -25.13 -3.38 3.82
CA ASN A 86 -23.73 -3.51 3.40
C ASN A 86 -23.53 -3.54 1.88
N GLY A 87 -24.58 -3.81 1.09
CA GLY A 87 -24.52 -3.89 -0.36
C GLY A 87 -24.45 -2.55 -1.09
N TYR A 88 -24.91 -1.46 -0.47
CA TYR A 88 -24.99 -0.12 -1.10
C TYR A 88 -24.20 0.97 -0.34
N THR A 89 -23.26 0.60 0.53
CA THR A 89 -22.40 1.57 1.22
C THR A 89 -21.38 2.19 0.26
N THR A 90 -21.00 3.44 0.52
CA THR A 90 -19.92 4.12 -0.22
C THR A 90 -18.53 3.71 0.25
N GLU A 91 -18.42 2.79 1.20
CA GLU A 91 -17.14 2.39 1.81
C GLU A 91 -16.14 1.90 0.76
N THR A 92 -16.58 1.04 -0.18
CA THR A 92 -15.74 0.57 -1.27
C THR A 92 -15.22 1.73 -2.12
N TYR A 93 -16.09 2.66 -2.52
CA TYR A 93 -15.70 3.82 -3.32
C TYR A 93 -14.77 4.77 -2.56
N GLU A 94 -15.01 4.99 -1.27
CA GLU A 94 -14.15 5.79 -0.41
C GLU A 94 -12.76 5.18 -0.24
N VAL A 95 -12.70 3.85 -0.09
CA VAL A 95 -11.45 3.09 -0.02
C VAL A 95 -10.71 3.18 -1.35
N LEU A 96 -11.39 2.97 -2.48
CA LEU A 96 -10.79 3.09 -3.81
C LEU A 96 -10.26 4.51 -4.06
N HIS A 97 -11.05 5.53 -3.76
CA HIS A 97 -10.62 6.93 -3.89
C HIS A 97 -9.44 7.25 -2.97
N LYS A 98 -9.41 6.72 -1.74
CA LYS A 98 -8.25 6.87 -0.87
C LYS A 98 -7.00 6.22 -1.47
N ILE A 99 -7.13 5.00 -1.98
CA ILE A 99 -6.02 4.20 -2.50
C ILE A 99 -5.45 4.75 -3.81
N TYR A 100 -6.31 5.07 -4.77
CA TYR A 100 -5.92 5.43 -6.13
C TYR A 100 -5.83 6.93 -6.36
N VAL A 101 -6.52 7.75 -5.55
CA VAL A 101 -6.50 9.22 -5.74
C VAL A 101 -5.73 9.89 -4.61
N LYS A 102 -6.20 9.80 -3.36
CA LYS A 102 -5.61 10.58 -2.26
C LYS A 102 -4.16 10.23 -1.99
N ILE A 103 -3.82 8.94 -1.89
CA ILE A 103 -2.44 8.52 -1.57
C ILE A 103 -1.46 8.91 -2.69
N PRO A 104 -1.69 8.56 -3.97
CA PRO A 104 -0.80 8.98 -5.05
C PRO A 104 -0.70 10.50 -5.18
N TYR A 105 -1.82 11.21 -5.00
CA TYR A 105 -1.82 12.67 -5.00
C TYR A 105 -0.90 13.22 -3.91
N CYS A 106 -1.01 12.74 -2.66
CA CYS A 106 -0.16 13.18 -1.55
C CYS A 106 1.33 12.91 -1.80
N LEU A 107 1.66 11.81 -2.48
CA LEU A 107 3.05 11.47 -2.83
C LEU A 107 3.61 12.30 -4.00
N SER A 108 2.75 12.93 -4.80
CA SER A 108 3.20 13.79 -5.91
C SER A 108 3.75 15.14 -5.42
N ASN A 109 4.68 15.70 -6.20
CA ASN A 109 5.24 17.04 -5.95
C ASN A 109 4.33 18.19 -6.45
N LYS A 110 3.08 17.89 -6.82
CA LYS A 110 2.05 18.82 -7.34
C LYS A 110 2.32 19.45 -8.72
N LYS A 111 3.38 19.04 -9.44
CA LYS A 111 3.60 19.37 -10.86
C LYS A 111 3.24 18.15 -11.71
N ASP A 112 2.57 18.33 -12.85
CA ASP A 112 2.17 17.24 -13.75
C ASP A 112 1.57 16.04 -13.00
N VAL A 113 0.57 16.35 -12.15
CA VAL A 113 0.06 15.48 -11.08
C VAL A 113 -0.48 14.16 -11.61
N GLU A 114 -1.23 14.20 -12.70
CA GLU A 114 -1.86 13.02 -13.29
C GLU A 114 -0.81 11.98 -13.67
N GLU A 115 0.27 12.41 -14.32
CA GLU A 115 1.35 11.52 -14.75
C GLU A 115 2.10 10.90 -13.57
N GLN A 116 2.34 11.67 -12.51
CA GLN A 116 2.95 11.13 -11.28
C GLN A 116 2.04 10.14 -10.57
N MET A 117 0.75 10.46 -10.44
CA MET A 117 -0.23 9.58 -9.82
C MET A 117 -0.32 8.25 -10.57
N MET A 118 -0.40 8.29 -11.91
CA MET A 118 -0.43 7.10 -12.75
C MET A 118 0.83 6.26 -12.57
N LYS A 119 2.02 6.86 -12.58
CA LYS A 119 3.29 6.16 -12.33
C LYS A 119 3.35 5.54 -10.94
N THR A 120 2.78 6.18 -9.92
CA THR A 120 2.72 5.61 -8.56
C THR A 120 1.76 4.42 -8.49
N ILE A 121 0.59 4.51 -9.11
CA ILE A 121 -0.38 3.40 -9.17
C ILE A 121 0.24 2.21 -9.89
N TRP A 122 0.90 2.46 -11.02
CA TRP A 122 1.60 1.47 -11.83
C TRP A 122 2.62 0.66 -11.03
N ARG A 123 3.52 1.34 -10.32
CA ARG A 123 4.54 0.68 -9.49
C ARG A 123 3.91 -0.17 -8.39
N LYS A 124 2.79 0.27 -7.81
CA LYS A 124 2.05 -0.52 -6.81
C LYS A 124 1.43 -1.78 -7.39
N ALA A 125 0.93 -1.72 -8.63
CA ALA A 125 0.40 -2.89 -9.32
C ALA A 125 1.49 -3.94 -9.58
N ILE A 126 2.67 -3.52 -10.06
CA ILE A 126 3.85 -4.40 -10.26
C ILE A 126 4.21 -5.14 -8.97
N ILE A 127 4.33 -4.43 -7.84
CA ILE A 127 4.66 -5.03 -6.54
C ILE A 127 3.63 -6.09 -6.13
N LYS A 128 2.33 -5.78 -6.26
CA LYS A 128 1.25 -6.71 -5.88
C LYS A 128 1.15 -7.95 -6.78
N GLN A 129 1.45 -7.80 -8.06
CA GLN A 129 1.37 -8.91 -9.02
C GLN A 129 2.40 -10.01 -8.70
N ASN A 130 3.64 -9.61 -8.35
CA ASN A 130 4.68 -10.57 -7.96
C ASN A 130 4.24 -11.40 -6.74
N ASP A 131 3.64 -10.74 -5.76
CA ASP A 131 3.09 -11.37 -4.57
C ASP A 131 1.95 -12.37 -4.90
N PHE A 132 1.14 -12.09 -5.93
CA PHE A 132 0.09 -13.00 -6.40
C PHE A 132 0.64 -14.22 -7.16
N LYS A 133 1.62 -14.02 -8.07
CA LYS A 133 2.31 -15.10 -8.81
C LYS A 133 2.98 -16.11 -7.85
N LYS A 134 3.42 -15.65 -6.67
CA LYS A 134 4.07 -16.45 -5.62
C LYS A 134 3.16 -17.44 -4.90
N LYS A 135 1.84 -17.22 -4.83
CA LYS A 135 0.90 -18.14 -4.15
C LYS A 135 0.93 -19.57 -4.70
N PHE A 136 1.51 -19.77 -5.88
CA PHE A 136 1.57 -21.04 -6.59
C PHE A 136 2.99 -21.55 -6.89
N LYS A 137 4.05 -20.95 -6.31
CA LYS A 137 5.45 -21.35 -6.58
C LYS A 137 6.22 -21.79 -5.34
N THR A 138 7.13 -22.76 -5.53
CA THR A 138 8.07 -23.28 -4.53
C THR A 138 9.08 -22.20 -4.12
N PRO A 139 9.45 -22.06 -2.83
CA PRO A 139 10.45 -21.08 -2.40
C PRO A 139 11.80 -21.33 -3.10
N LEU A 140 12.28 -20.33 -3.81
CA LEU A 140 13.54 -20.37 -4.55
C LEU A 140 14.73 -20.14 -3.63
N LYS A 141 15.80 -20.90 -3.87
CA LYS A 141 17.06 -20.75 -3.14
C LYS A 141 17.98 -19.84 -3.92
N PHE A 142 18.18 -18.63 -3.42
CA PHE A 142 19.11 -17.67 -4.00
C PHE A 142 20.54 -17.90 -3.50
N ASN A 143 21.51 -17.70 -4.40
CA ASN A 143 22.93 -17.71 -4.06
C ASN A 143 23.43 -16.28 -3.86
N TYR A 144 23.57 -15.89 -2.59
CA TYR A 144 24.12 -14.61 -2.19
C TYR A 144 25.64 -14.64 -2.13
N SER A 145 26.26 -13.50 -2.47
CA SER A 145 27.69 -13.26 -2.23
C SER A 145 27.94 -12.77 -0.80
N SER A 146 29.12 -12.16 -0.56
CA SER A 146 29.50 -11.60 0.74
C SER A 146 28.44 -10.62 1.27
N LYS A 147 27.95 -10.90 2.48
CA LYS A 147 27.11 -10.02 3.27
C LYS A 147 27.84 -8.71 3.54
N LEU A 148 27.17 -7.59 3.27
CA LEU A 148 27.63 -6.25 3.60
C LEU A 148 27.24 -5.91 5.03
N PHE A 149 25.94 -5.97 5.33
CA PHE A 149 25.37 -5.50 6.59
C PHE A 149 24.37 -6.48 7.16
N GLU A 150 24.19 -6.37 8.46
CA GLU A 150 23.24 -7.12 9.24
C GLU A 150 22.78 -6.25 10.41
N PHE A 151 21.48 -6.01 10.51
CA PHE A 151 20.89 -5.21 11.59
C PHE A 151 19.41 -5.52 11.77
N ASP A 152 18.88 -5.24 12.95
CA ASP A 152 17.44 -5.27 13.20
C ASP A 152 16.76 -3.98 12.74
N ILE A 153 15.51 -4.07 12.27
CA ILE A 153 14.76 -2.91 11.77
C ILE A 153 14.62 -1.80 12.81
N SER A 154 14.59 -2.15 14.09
CA SER A 154 14.54 -1.21 15.22
C SER A 154 15.78 -0.32 15.32
N GLU A 155 16.93 -0.83 14.89
CA GLU A 155 18.24 -0.16 14.95
C GLU A 155 18.63 0.44 13.60
N ALA A 156 17.77 0.33 12.58
CA ALA A 156 18.13 0.64 11.21
C ALA A 156 18.51 2.12 11.01
N PHE A 157 17.85 3.06 11.70
CA PHE A 157 18.21 4.48 11.63
C PHE A 157 19.62 4.74 12.16
N GLU A 158 19.93 4.25 13.37
CA GLU A 158 21.23 4.43 13.99
C GLU A 158 22.34 3.74 13.18
N PHE A 159 22.06 2.54 12.67
CA PHE A 159 22.99 1.80 11.83
C PHE A 159 23.29 2.54 10.53
N ILE A 160 22.26 3.04 9.83
CA ILE A 160 22.43 3.77 8.57
C ILE A 160 23.23 5.05 8.79
N ASP A 161 22.94 5.80 9.86
CA ASP A 161 23.60 7.07 10.15
C ASP A 161 25.08 6.86 10.53
N LYS A 162 25.36 5.91 11.42
CA LYS A 162 26.73 5.51 11.77
C LYS A 162 27.52 5.11 10.53
N TYR A 163 26.93 4.28 9.68
CA TYR A 163 27.62 3.70 8.55
C TYR A 163 27.97 4.71 7.45
N LYS A 164 27.10 5.71 7.22
CA LYS A 164 27.37 6.84 6.31
C LYS A 164 28.60 7.64 6.73
N ASN A 165 28.84 7.77 8.03
CA ASN A 165 29.95 8.55 8.57
C ASN A 165 31.29 7.77 8.58
N GLU A 166 31.24 6.43 8.62
CA GLU A 166 32.42 5.58 8.82
C GLU A 166 33.08 5.09 7.52
N THR A 167 32.46 5.24 6.34
CA THR A 167 32.92 4.57 5.12
C THR A 167 32.89 5.45 3.86
N ASN A 168 33.86 5.23 2.94
CA ASN A 168 33.87 5.81 1.59
C ASN A 168 32.78 5.14 0.72
N LEU A 169 31.52 5.46 0.98
CA LEU A 169 30.38 4.94 0.22
C LEU A 169 30.19 5.69 -1.09
N ASP A 170 29.70 4.95 -2.08
CA ASP A 170 29.26 5.53 -3.33
C ASP A 170 27.97 6.34 -3.15
N GLU A 171 27.82 7.42 -3.92
CA GLU A 171 26.64 8.31 -3.89
C GLU A 171 25.33 7.54 -4.09
N LYS A 172 25.31 6.50 -4.94
CA LYS A 172 24.09 5.69 -5.18
C LYS A 172 23.73 4.84 -3.98
N MET A 173 24.74 4.33 -3.28
CA MET A 173 24.53 3.54 -2.08
C MET A 173 24.01 4.41 -0.94
N ILE A 174 24.53 5.64 -0.81
CA ILE A 174 24.02 6.65 0.13
C ILE A 174 22.55 6.95 -0.18
N LYS A 175 22.20 7.23 -1.45
CA LYS A 175 20.81 7.44 -1.89
C LYS A 175 19.92 6.24 -1.57
N GLY A 176 20.42 5.02 -1.79
CA GLY A 176 19.71 3.80 -1.43
C GLY A 176 19.41 3.73 0.07
N LEU A 177 20.40 4.06 0.92
CA LEU A 177 20.23 4.06 2.37
C LEU A 177 19.30 5.19 2.84
N ASP A 178 19.35 6.38 2.22
CA ASP A 178 18.44 7.51 2.51
C ASP A 178 16.97 7.13 2.32
N HIS A 179 16.66 6.40 1.24
CA HIS A 179 15.31 6.00 0.91
C HIS A 179 14.93 4.61 1.44
N PHE A 180 15.82 3.93 2.15
CA PHE A 180 15.64 2.54 2.57
C PHE A 180 14.41 2.34 3.45
N ILE A 181 14.32 3.07 4.57
CA ILE A 181 13.21 2.91 5.54
C ILE A 181 11.88 3.27 4.91
N GLN A 182 11.81 4.45 4.27
CA GLN A 182 10.59 4.91 3.62
C GLN A 182 10.10 3.92 2.56
N SER A 183 11.01 3.37 1.75
CA SER A 183 10.65 2.39 0.72
C SER A 183 10.19 1.07 1.33
N LEU A 184 10.78 0.65 2.44
CA LEU A 184 10.43 -0.58 3.14
C LEU A 184 9.06 -0.48 3.81
N ASP A 185 8.76 0.64 4.46
CA ASP A 185 7.45 0.92 5.05
C ASP A 185 6.35 0.91 3.98
N LEU A 186 6.58 1.58 2.85
CA LEU A 186 5.66 1.56 1.71
C LEU A 186 5.40 0.15 1.19
N TYR A 187 6.44 -0.70 1.15
CA TYR A 187 6.34 -2.08 0.72
C TYR A 187 5.51 -2.93 1.70
N PHE A 188 5.76 -2.79 3.01
CA PHE A 188 4.99 -3.49 4.04
C PHE A 188 3.53 -3.06 4.08
N ASP A 189 3.25 -1.76 3.95
CA ASP A 189 1.89 -1.22 3.86
C ASP A 189 1.14 -1.79 2.65
N LEU A 190 1.82 -1.91 1.50
CA LEU A 190 1.26 -2.49 0.28
C LEU A 190 0.83 -3.95 0.45
N LEU A 191 1.65 -4.74 1.13
CA LEU A 191 1.41 -6.17 1.37
C LEU A 191 0.66 -6.44 2.69
N LYS A 192 0.30 -5.39 3.44
CA LYS A 192 -0.33 -5.47 4.76
C LYS A 192 0.47 -6.35 5.74
N ILE A 193 1.81 -6.27 5.67
CA ILE A 193 2.71 -6.98 6.57
C ILE A 193 2.85 -6.17 7.86
N SER A 194 2.52 -6.77 9.00
CA SER A 194 2.72 -6.13 10.30
C SER A 194 4.17 -6.28 10.75
N THR A 195 4.86 -5.14 10.93
CA THR A 195 6.25 -5.06 11.42
C THR A 195 6.39 -5.29 12.93
N ALA A 196 5.27 -5.40 13.66
CA ALA A 196 5.22 -5.49 15.12
C ALA A 196 5.97 -6.70 15.73
N GLN A 197 6.39 -7.68 14.92
CA GLN A 197 7.10 -8.86 15.41
C GLN A 197 8.63 -8.74 15.40
N GLY A 198 9.20 -7.63 14.92
CA GLY A 198 10.65 -7.45 14.78
C GLY A 198 11.17 -8.16 13.53
N CYS A 199 11.81 -7.39 12.66
CA CYS A 199 12.35 -7.85 11.37
C CYS A 199 13.86 -7.72 11.39
N HIS A 200 14.55 -8.75 10.92
CA HIS A 200 16.00 -8.74 10.82
C HIS A 200 16.41 -8.61 9.36
N ILE A 201 17.34 -7.71 9.07
CA ILE A 201 17.67 -7.28 7.71
C ILE A 201 19.12 -7.64 7.39
N LYS A 202 19.35 -8.22 6.22
CA LYS A 202 20.69 -8.46 5.66
C LYS A 202 20.82 -7.76 4.32
N ILE A 203 21.94 -7.09 4.08
CA ILE A 203 22.25 -6.46 2.79
C ILE A 203 23.45 -7.16 2.16
N TYR A 204 23.40 -7.40 0.85
CA TYR A 204 24.40 -8.17 0.11
C TYR A 204 25.04 -7.36 -1.02
N ARG A 205 26.26 -7.73 -1.42
CA ARG A 205 26.97 -7.09 -2.56
C ARG A 205 26.42 -7.50 -3.92
N SER A 206 26.06 -8.76 -4.04
CA SER A 206 25.57 -9.34 -5.29
C SER A 206 24.79 -10.61 -5.02
N ILE A 207 23.95 -10.96 -5.98
CA ILE A 207 23.12 -12.17 -5.99
C ILE A 207 23.12 -12.77 -7.40
N THR A 208 23.11 -14.09 -7.48
CA THR A 208 22.94 -14.80 -8.75
C THR A 208 21.45 -15.07 -8.98
N LEU A 209 20.92 -14.56 -10.09
CA LEU A 209 19.54 -14.75 -10.53
C LEU A 209 19.36 -16.16 -11.15
N GLU A 210 18.11 -16.56 -11.39
CA GLU A 210 17.79 -17.87 -12.01
C GLU A 210 18.40 -18.04 -13.40
N ASN A 211 18.42 -16.96 -14.19
CA ASN A 211 19.05 -16.91 -15.51
C ASN A 211 20.59 -16.92 -15.46
N ARG A 212 21.18 -17.14 -14.27
CA ARG A 212 22.63 -17.11 -13.96
C ARG A 212 23.29 -15.74 -14.11
N ALA A 213 22.53 -14.69 -14.41
CA ALA A 213 23.03 -13.33 -14.40
C ALA A 213 23.34 -12.91 -12.95
N ILE A 214 24.38 -12.09 -12.78
CA ILE A 214 24.82 -11.65 -11.44
C ILE A 214 24.40 -10.19 -11.26
N LEU A 215 23.40 -9.99 -10.41
CA LEU A 215 22.97 -8.66 -9.99
C LEU A 215 23.97 -8.12 -8.97
N ARG A 216 24.49 -6.91 -9.20
CA ARG A 216 25.58 -6.33 -8.41
C ARG A 216 25.22 -4.92 -7.92
N THR A 217 25.54 -4.65 -6.67
CA THR A 217 25.47 -3.35 -6.01
C THR A 217 26.79 -3.10 -5.30
N THR A 218 27.88 -2.95 -6.06
CA THR A 218 29.23 -2.80 -5.47
C THR A 218 29.89 -1.50 -5.91
N ASN A 219 30.58 -0.89 -4.96
CA ASN A 219 31.37 0.32 -5.15
C ASN A 219 32.72 0.07 -5.87
N MET A 220 33.19 -1.18 -5.95
CA MET A 220 34.57 -1.49 -6.33
C MET A 220 34.68 -2.85 -7.03
N PHE A 221 34.33 -2.93 -8.33
CA PHE A 221 34.70 -4.08 -9.16
C PHE A 221 35.71 -3.61 -10.22
N HIS A 222 36.96 -4.06 -10.09
CA HIS A 222 38.10 -3.61 -10.92
C HIS A 222 38.25 -2.08 -11.03
N LYS A 223 38.21 -1.37 -9.89
CA LYS A 223 38.35 0.11 -9.81
C LYS A 223 37.23 0.89 -10.54
N ARG A 224 36.10 0.26 -10.83
CA ARG A 224 34.89 0.90 -11.36
C ARG A 224 33.68 0.54 -10.51
N LEU A 225 32.76 1.51 -10.39
CA LEU A 225 31.45 1.33 -9.78
C LEU A 225 30.65 0.32 -10.61
N TRP A 226 30.00 -0.65 -9.97
CA TRP A 226 29.19 -1.66 -10.66
C TRP A 226 27.83 -1.81 -9.98
N PHE A 227 26.89 -1.00 -10.45
CA PHE A 227 25.46 -1.11 -10.15
C PHE A 227 24.74 -1.63 -11.39
N SER A 228 24.03 -2.75 -11.24
CA SER A 228 23.27 -3.34 -12.33
C SER A 228 22.01 -2.51 -12.63
N ASN A 229 21.73 -2.31 -13.92
CA ASN A 229 20.39 -1.95 -14.36
C ASN A 229 19.65 -3.22 -14.74
N ILE A 230 18.35 -3.24 -14.55
CA ILE A 230 17.51 -4.43 -14.74
C ILE A 230 16.23 -4.10 -15.48
N SER A 231 15.70 -5.09 -16.20
CA SER A 231 14.36 -5.10 -16.74
C SER A 231 13.39 -5.79 -15.77
N VAL A 232 12.19 -5.23 -15.67
CA VAL A 232 11.07 -5.75 -14.88
C VAL A 232 9.85 -5.80 -15.78
N THR A 233 9.21 -6.97 -15.86
CA THR A 233 8.01 -7.18 -16.68
C THR A 233 6.73 -6.73 -15.97
N MET A 234 5.79 -6.21 -16.73
CA MET A 234 4.47 -5.79 -16.26
C MET A 234 3.42 -6.90 -16.29
N ASN A 235 2.26 -6.57 -15.70
CA ASN A 235 1.05 -7.35 -15.88
C ASN A 235 0.48 -7.14 -17.29
N ASP A 236 0.11 -8.25 -17.95
CA ASP A 236 -0.49 -8.23 -19.28
C ASP A 236 -1.83 -7.46 -19.30
N GLU A 237 -2.54 -7.43 -18.17
CA GLU A 237 -3.83 -6.75 -18.02
C GLU A 237 -3.73 -5.21 -18.07
N GLU A 238 -2.56 -4.65 -17.72
CA GLU A 238 -2.32 -3.19 -17.71
C GLU A 238 -1.41 -2.73 -18.87
N LEU A 239 -1.01 -3.66 -19.75
CA LEU A 239 0.01 -3.46 -20.79
C LEU A 239 -0.37 -2.38 -21.82
N PHE A 240 -1.68 -2.14 -22.01
CA PHE A 240 -2.22 -1.21 -23.00
C PHE A 240 -2.60 0.17 -22.45
N GLU A 241 -2.55 0.37 -21.13
CA GLU A 241 -2.92 1.63 -20.50
C GLU A 241 -1.73 2.60 -20.33
N TYR A 242 -0.49 2.12 -20.50
CA TYR A 242 0.72 2.87 -20.11
C TYR A 242 1.87 2.76 -21.13
N GLN A 243 2.78 3.75 -21.10
CA GLN A 243 3.96 3.80 -21.97
C GLN A 243 5.07 2.90 -21.42
N SER A 244 5.36 1.80 -22.11
CA SER A 244 6.38 0.80 -21.76
C SER A 244 7.15 0.38 -23.01
N ASP A 245 8.31 -0.28 -22.86
CA ASP A 245 8.95 -0.97 -23.98
C ASP A 245 8.35 -2.38 -24.09
N ASN A 246 7.19 -2.50 -24.73
CA ASN A 246 6.46 -3.77 -24.88
C ASN A 246 6.18 -4.48 -23.54
N GLY A 247 5.76 -3.75 -22.51
CA GLY A 247 5.52 -4.30 -21.17
C GLY A 247 6.77 -4.39 -20.28
N ILE A 248 7.93 -3.96 -20.77
CA ILE A 248 9.18 -3.94 -20.00
C ILE A 248 9.42 -2.55 -19.41
N CYS A 249 9.82 -2.55 -18.15
CA CYS A 249 10.22 -1.40 -17.38
C CYS A 249 11.69 -1.51 -16.97
N TYR A 250 12.40 -0.39 -16.86
CA TYR A 250 13.82 -0.39 -16.50
C TYR A 250 14.07 0.26 -15.16
N THR A 251 14.93 -0.35 -14.36
CA THR A 251 15.34 0.20 -13.06
C THR A 251 16.83 0.03 -12.82
N GLN A 252 17.39 0.87 -11.96
CA GLN A 252 18.75 0.75 -11.44
C GLN A 252 18.68 0.19 -10.02
N THR A 253 19.38 -0.91 -9.77
CA THR A 253 19.45 -1.48 -8.42
C THR A 253 20.41 -0.67 -7.56
N LEU A 254 19.97 -0.29 -6.37
CA LEU A 254 20.77 0.44 -5.38
C LEU A 254 21.26 -0.48 -4.26
N LEU A 255 20.36 -1.31 -3.70
CA LEU A 255 20.65 -2.23 -2.60
C LEU A 255 19.98 -3.58 -2.84
N ILE A 256 20.65 -4.65 -2.42
CA ILE A 256 20.10 -6.02 -2.41
C ILE A 256 19.90 -6.42 -0.97
N THR A 257 18.69 -6.82 -0.61
CA THR A 257 18.27 -6.97 0.78
C THR A 257 17.48 -8.25 0.99
N GLU A 258 17.76 -8.94 2.08
CA GLU A 258 16.96 -10.05 2.58
C GLU A 258 16.36 -9.65 3.92
N VAL A 259 15.04 -9.73 4.02
CA VAL A 259 14.29 -9.37 5.22
C VAL A 259 13.69 -10.63 5.83
N PHE A 260 14.13 -10.95 7.04
CA PHE A 260 13.66 -12.10 7.79
C PHE A 260 12.46 -11.70 8.66
N LEU A 261 11.31 -12.30 8.36
CA LEU A 261 10.12 -12.21 9.20
C LEU A 261 10.11 -13.42 10.13
N LYS A 262 9.85 -13.24 11.44
CA LYS A 262 9.88 -14.32 12.44
C LYS A 262 8.97 -15.54 12.15
N LYS A 263 8.01 -15.43 11.22
CA LYS A 263 7.14 -16.53 10.77
C LYS A 263 7.72 -17.33 9.59
N GLU A 264 9.02 -17.61 9.61
CA GLU A 264 9.79 -18.43 8.66
C GLU A 264 9.91 -17.91 7.20
N LYS A 265 9.21 -16.84 6.81
CA LYS A 265 9.34 -16.27 5.46
C LYS A 265 10.46 -15.23 5.40
N SER A 266 11.48 -15.49 4.58
CA SER A 266 12.41 -14.48 4.09
C SER A 266 11.84 -13.79 2.85
N LEU A 267 11.93 -12.46 2.81
CA LEU A 267 11.67 -11.67 1.62
C LEU A 267 13.00 -11.31 0.97
N HIS A 268 13.13 -11.61 -0.31
CA HIS A 268 14.32 -11.33 -1.10
C HIS A 268 14.02 -10.13 -2.01
N LEU A 269 14.50 -8.96 -1.60
CA LEU A 269 14.11 -7.67 -2.18
C LEU A 269 15.32 -6.95 -2.77
N ALA A 270 15.06 -6.13 -3.78
CA ALA A 270 16.00 -5.17 -4.33
C ALA A 270 15.40 -3.76 -4.19
N LEU A 271 16.15 -2.84 -3.58
CA LEU A 271 15.82 -1.42 -3.62
C LEU A 271 16.25 -0.88 -4.99
N VAL A 272 15.31 -0.32 -5.73
CA VAL A 272 15.55 0.14 -7.09
C VAL A 272 15.14 1.59 -7.28
N GLN A 273 15.84 2.26 -8.20
CA GLN A 273 15.51 3.57 -8.73
C GLN A 273 14.97 3.42 -10.16
N TRP A 274 13.81 4.01 -10.46
CA TRP A 274 13.15 3.81 -11.75
C TRP A 274 13.71 4.70 -12.86
N TYR A 275 13.81 4.15 -14.06
CA TYR A 275 13.95 4.91 -15.30
C TYR A 275 12.59 5.23 -15.90
N ASP A 276 12.53 6.30 -16.68
CA ASP A 276 11.34 6.76 -17.37
C ASP A 276 11.70 7.35 -18.75
N PHE A 277 10.76 7.33 -19.68
CA PHE A 277 11.01 7.84 -21.03
C PHE A 277 11.22 9.35 -21.02
N ILE A 278 12.29 9.82 -21.67
CA ILE A 278 12.58 11.27 -21.77
C ILE A 278 11.48 12.01 -22.53
N SER A 279 10.92 11.36 -23.56
CA SER A 279 9.94 11.96 -24.44
C SER A 279 8.87 10.95 -24.82
N LYS A 280 7.61 11.37 -24.73
CA LYS A 280 6.47 10.60 -25.25
C LYS A 280 6.43 10.58 -26.78
N ARG A 281 6.97 11.61 -27.44
CA ARG A 281 6.93 11.76 -28.90
C ARG A 281 8.07 11.04 -29.61
N THR A 282 9.23 10.93 -28.95
CA THR A 282 10.43 10.28 -29.47
C THR A 282 11.00 9.34 -28.40
N PRO A 283 10.29 8.24 -28.08
CA PRO A 283 10.70 7.33 -27.01
C PRO A 283 11.91 6.47 -27.38
N PHE A 284 12.23 6.32 -28.67
CA PHE A 284 13.34 5.51 -29.14
C PHE A 284 14.31 6.31 -30.00
N VAL A 285 15.61 6.04 -29.83
CA VAL A 285 16.70 6.57 -30.65
C VAL A 285 17.56 5.40 -31.09
N TYR A 286 17.75 5.22 -32.41
CA TYR A 286 18.44 4.05 -33.00
C TYR A 286 17.89 2.68 -32.55
N GLY A 287 16.59 2.61 -32.24
CA GLY A 287 15.95 1.38 -31.76
C GLY A 287 16.15 1.11 -30.26
N CYS A 288 16.80 2.01 -29.51
CA CYS A 288 16.96 1.89 -28.07
C CYS A 288 16.04 2.87 -27.32
N PRO A 289 15.44 2.46 -26.18
CA PRO A 289 14.65 3.34 -25.31
C PRO A 289 15.47 4.53 -24.82
N LEU A 290 14.93 5.73 -24.95
CA LEU A 290 15.53 6.96 -24.45
C LEU A 290 15.01 7.24 -23.03
N LEU A 291 15.86 7.00 -22.03
CA LEU A 291 15.48 6.93 -20.62
C LEU A 291 16.18 7.97 -19.74
N LYS A 292 15.51 8.38 -18.65
CA LYS A 292 16.03 9.24 -17.59
C LYS A 292 15.72 8.66 -16.22
N LEU A 293 16.66 8.79 -15.27
CA LEU A 293 16.46 8.41 -13.88
C LEU A 293 15.43 9.33 -13.20
N THR A 294 14.55 8.72 -12.41
CA THR A 294 13.54 9.40 -11.60
C THR A 294 13.93 9.41 -10.13
N GLU A 295 13.38 10.35 -9.35
CA GLU A 295 13.53 10.39 -7.89
C GLU A 295 12.53 9.47 -7.18
N VAL A 296 12.28 8.29 -7.76
CA VAL A 296 11.35 7.32 -7.20
C VAL A 296 12.07 6.03 -6.88
N TYR A 297 11.93 5.63 -5.62
CA TYR A 297 12.62 4.51 -5.01
C TYR A 297 11.58 3.55 -4.43
N ASN A 298 11.68 2.26 -4.77
CA ASN A 298 10.79 1.23 -4.24
C ASN A 298 11.55 -0.08 -4.07
N PHE A 299 11.06 -0.92 -3.15
CA PHE A 299 11.45 -2.32 -3.15
C PHE A 299 10.65 -3.10 -4.17
N ILE A 300 11.35 -3.97 -4.90
CA ILE A 300 10.77 -5.02 -5.73
C ILE A 300 11.31 -6.36 -5.24
N GLU A 301 10.56 -7.44 -5.47
CA GLU A 301 11.09 -8.77 -5.27
C GLU A 301 12.15 -9.09 -6.33
N ILE A 302 13.21 -9.79 -5.93
CA ILE A 302 14.27 -10.21 -6.85
C ILE A 302 13.73 -11.13 -7.95
N GLU A 303 12.68 -11.91 -7.66
CA GLU A 303 11.98 -12.77 -8.62
C GLU A 303 11.28 -11.99 -9.75
N ALA A 304 11.02 -10.69 -9.55
CA ALA A 304 10.40 -9.83 -10.55
C ALA A 304 11.38 -9.40 -11.66
N ILE A 305 12.67 -9.64 -11.44
CA ILE A 305 13.74 -9.24 -12.36
C ILE A 305 13.77 -10.22 -13.52
N GLU A 306 13.56 -9.72 -14.73
CA GLU A 306 13.62 -10.53 -15.95
C GLU A 306 15.07 -10.68 -16.44
N ASP A 307 15.77 -9.57 -16.62
CA ASP A 307 17.15 -9.59 -17.08
C ASP A 307 17.98 -8.38 -16.60
N ILE A 308 19.30 -8.48 -16.73
CA ILE A 308 20.24 -7.39 -16.51
C ILE A 308 20.43 -6.65 -17.82
N VAL A 309 20.14 -5.36 -17.82
CA VAL A 309 20.23 -4.50 -19.01
C VAL A 309 21.44 -3.59 -18.96
N HIS A 310 21.99 -3.28 -20.13
CA HIS A 310 23.03 -2.29 -20.27
C HIS A 310 22.43 -0.95 -20.71
N ILE A 311 22.65 0.10 -19.91
CA ILE A 311 22.19 1.46 -20.24
C ILE A 311 23.42 2.29 -20.56
N VAL A 312 23.42 2.86 -21.77
CA VAL A 312 24.47 3.76 -22.25
C VAL A 312 24.14 5.18 -21.78
N PRO A 313 25.06 5.89 -21.10
CA PRO A 313 24.85 7.25 -20.60
C PRO A 313 24.60 8.30 -21.67
#